data_AF-B7G8L0-F1
#
_entry.id   AF-B7G8L0-F1
#
_cell.length_a   1.000
_cell.length_b   1.000
_cell.length_c   1.000
_cell.angle_alpha   90.00
_cell.angle_beta   90.00
_cell.angle_gamma   90.00
#
_symmetry.space_group_name_H-M   'P 1'
#
loop_
_entity.id
_entity.type
_entity.pdbx_description
1 polymer ?
#
loop_
_entity_poly.entity_id
_entity_poly.type
_entity_poly.pdbx_seq_one_letter_code
_entity_poly.pdbx_strand_id
1 'polypeptide(L)'
;MNQAQLQQKQERLRQLQEEERQLRLQLQVQEHAATYQVELAWPARIVDSNGNAPRTNNELIQHRLLESGVLYEVPVRVGATVESTNAFIQDLEKTGCFNSVRVEVGQGVSDEDASTRVQKQLKITLDEKRWYRVNAGAGVKTDGWLRPETAVNDGFLPTAEIDHSLASPEYTPDLYYGVEWSLLSRDLVPRRQSKMPYAMDASPEVVSQAGPSLKHSILAEFRSNGELLDHPYSPTGGVEMHGSAEVAVPPGSVGFVRCNGGFGIHMPLLQSLSVHSIFNAGYLKALSFGGLCRPPTLSDRYYVGGPLRFRGFVPAGIGPRTKHGGSSTPGGDAVGGDFFYTATAMASITPTSGIQSVDSLRLRVVLG
;
A
#
# COMPACT_ATOMS: atom_id res chain seq x y z
N MET A 1 -68.82 6.55 34.16
CA MET A 1 -67.47 6.76 33.58
C MET A 1 -66.62 7.37 34.69
N ASN A 2 -65.53 6.69 35.09
CA ASN A 2 -64.78 7.02 36.30
C ASN A 2 -64.05 8.37 36.14
N GLN A 3 -64.08 9.25 37.14
CA GLN A 3 -63.38 10.54 37.08
C GLN A 3 -61.89 10.39 36.73
N ALA A 4 -61.25 9.30 37.20
CA ALA A 4 -59.88 8.95 36.87
C ALA A 4 -59.64 8.66 35.37
N GLN A 5 -60.60 8.04 34.68
CA GLN A 5 -60.49 7.79 33.23
C GLN A 5 -60.59 9.08 32.42
N LEU A 6 -61.36 10.04 32.92
CA LEU A 6 -61.51 11.35 32.30
C LEU A 6 -60.22 12.18 32.46
N GLN A 7 -59.58 12.11 33.62
CA GLN A 7 -58.27 12.72 33.88
C GLN A 7 -57.17 12.13 33.00
N GLN A 8 -57.05 10.80 32.92
CA GLN A 8 -56.06 10.13 32.05
C GLN A 8 -56.25 10.50 30.57
N LYS A 9 -57.50 10.61 30.11
CA LYS A 9 -57.81 11.03 28.73
C LYS A 9 -57.38 12.47 28.47
N GLN A 10 -57.56 13.37 29.44
CA GLN A 10 -57.13 14.77 29.32
C GLN A 10 -55.60 14.89 29.31
N GLU A 11 -54.89 14.12 30.12
CA GLU A 11 -53.42 14.10 30.12
C GLU A 11 -52.85 13.60 28.79
N ARG A 12 -53.40 12.50 28.26
CA ARG A 12 -52.98 11.96 26.96
C ARG A 12 -53.20 12.96 25.81
N LEU A 13 -54.31 13.71 25.86
CA LEU A 13 -54.57 14.78 24.88
C LEU A 13 -53.55 15.92 24.99
N ARG A 14 -53.11 16.29 26.20
CA ARG A 14 -52.05 17.29 26.38
C ARG A 14 -50.70 16.80 25.85
N GLN A 15 -50.34 15.56 26.14
CA GLN A 15 -49.11 14.94 25.62
C GLN A 15 -49.09 14.93 24.08
N LEU A 16 -50.19 14.51 23.45
CA LEU A 16 -50.30 14.54 21.99
C LEU A 16 -50.18 15.98 21.43
N GLN A 17 -50.78 16.97 22.09
CA GLN A 17 -50.64 18.37 21.69
C GLN A 17 -49.21 18.90 21.84
N GLU A 18 -48.48 18.45 22.85
CA GLU A 18 -47.06 18.80 23.05
C GLU A 18 -46.18 18.15 21.99
N GLU A 19 -46.41 16.86 21.68
CA GLU A 19 -45.71 16.13 20.61
C GLU A 19 -45.94 16.76 19.24
N GLU A 20 -47.19 17.09 18.89
CA GLU A 20 -47.51 17.78 17.62
C GLU A 20 -46.83 19.16 17.53
N ARG A 21 -46.76 19.89 18.65
CA ARG A 21 -46.06 21.18 18.71
C ARG A 21 -44.56 21.01 18.49
N GLN A 22 -43.94 20.01 19.11
CA GLN A 22 -42.52 19.70 18.92
C GLN A 22 -42.22 19.31 17.48
N LEU A 23 -43.06 18.45 16.86
CA LEU A 23 -42.89 18.03 15.47
C LEU A 23 -43.04 19.20 14.50
N ARG A 24 -44.01 20.11 14.72
CA ARG A 24 -44.15 21.34 13.94
C ARG A 24 -42.94 22.24 14.03
N LEU A 25 -42.39 22.42 15.23
CA LEU A 25 -41.18 23.22 15.42
C LEU A 25 -39.98 22.60 14.69
N GLN A 26 -39.84 21.26 14.73
CA GLN A 26 -38.79 20.57 13.97
C GLN A 26 -38.95 20.77 12.46
N LEU A 27 -40.17 20.64 11.93
CA LEU A 27 -40.44 20.87 10.51
C LEU A 27 -40.14 22.32 10.10
N GLN A 28 -40.56 23.31 10.90
CA GLN A 28 -40.25 24.72 10.63
C GLN A 28 -38.75 24.99 10.62
N VAL A 29 -37.99 24.40 11.54
CA VAL A 29 -36.53 24.51 11.57
C VAL A 29 -35.91 23.85 10.33
N GLN A 30 -36.43 22.71 9.89
CA GLN A 30 -35.96 22.03 8.67
C GLN A 30 -36.26 22.84 7.40
N GLU A 31 -37.47 23.40 7.26
CA GLU A 31 -37.86 24.26 6.14
C GLU A 31 -37.01 25.53 6.09
N HIS A 32 -36.78 26.14 7.26
CA HIS A 32 -35.92 27.30 7.38
C HIS A 32 -34.47 26.96 7.01
N ALA A 33 -33.94 25.84 7.50
CA ALA A 33 -32.61 25.35 7.15
C ALA A 33 -32.46 25.04 5.66
N ALA A 34 -33.49 24.50 5.01
CA ALA A 34 -33.48 24.18 3.58
C ALA A 34 -33.39 25.43 2.67
N THR A 35 -33.75 26.60 3.20
CA THR A 35 -33.72 27.89 2.48
C THR A 35 -32.32 28.50 2.47
N TYR A 36 -31.46 28.15 3.44
CA TYR A 36 -30.09 28.66 3.46
C TYR A 36 -29.23 28.03 2.38
N GLN A 37 -28.50 28.89 1.69
CA GLN A 37 -27.45 28.51 0.77
C GLN A 37 -26.11 28.71 1.46
N VAL A 38 -25.20 27.76 1.27
CA VAL A 38 -23.83 27.85 1.79
C VAL A 38 -22.87 27.71 0.62
N GLU A 39 -21.94 28.65 0.52
CA GLU A 39 -20.78 28.52 -0.35
C GLU A 39 -19.66 27.86 0.45
N LEU A 40 -19.16 26.74 -0.05
CA LEU A 40 -18.09 25.98 0.58
C LEU A 40 -16.76 26.34 -0.05
N ALA A 41 -15.75 26.61 0.78
CA ALA A 41 -14.39 26.81 0.30
C ALA A 41 -13.79 25.45 -0.11
N TRP A 42 -13.14 25.43 -1.28
CA TRP A 42 -12.45 24.26 -1.82
C TRP A 42 -10.96 24.58 -2.05
N PRO A 43 -10.03 23.65 -1.79
CA PRO A 43 -10.21 22.27 -1.32
C PRO A 43 -10.61 22.14 0.16
N ALA A 44 -11.27 21.02 0.49
CA ALA A 44 -11.57 20.68 1.88
C ALA A 44 -10.28 20.45 2.68
N ARG A 45 -10.26 20.91 3.94
CA ARG A 45 -9.15 20.71 4.87
C ARG A 45 -9.27 19.33 5.50
N ILE A 46 -8.36 18.42 5.16
CA ILE A 46 -8.37 17.04 5.66
C ILE A 46 -7.30 16.90 6.74
N VAL A 47 -7.68 16.35 7.89
CA VAL A 47 -6.83 16.12 9.05
C VAL A 47 -7.10 14.75 9.68
N ASP A 48 -6.12 14.21 10.39
CA ASP A 48 -6.32 13.04 11.26
C ASP A 48 -7.02 13.42 12.58
N SER A 49 -7.33 12.44 13.41
CA SER A 49 -7.92 12.63 14.75
C SER A 49 -7.09 13.49 15.71
N ASN A 50 -5.79 13.67 15.45
CA ASN A 50 -4.86 14.52 16.20
C ASN A 50 -4.61 15.89 15.55
N GLY A 51 -5.23 16.19 14.41
CA GLY A 51 -5.02 17.42 13.65
C GLY A 51 -3.82 17.42 12.68
N ASN A 52 -3.14 16.28 12.51
CA ASN A 52 -2.03 16.11 11.56
C ASN A 52 -2.55 15.79 10.15
N ALA A 53 -1.65 15.72 9.16
CA ALA A 53 -2.00 15.20 7.85
C ALA A 53 -2.36 13.69 7.95
N PRO A 54 -3.46 13.23 7.31
CA PRO A 54 -3.84 11.81 7.30
C PRO A 54 -2.81 10.97 6.52
N ARG A 55 -2.78 9.64 6.73
CA ARG A 55 -1.92 8.76 5.91
C ARG A 55 -2.54 8.50 4.54
N THR A 56 -3.86 8.54 4.46
CA THR A 56 -4.62 8.46 3.22
C THR A 56 -4.34 9.70 2.36
N ASN A 57 -4.13 9.51 1.06
CA ASN A 57 -3.87 10.61 0.14
C ASN A 57 -5.05 11.61 0.14
N ASN A 58 -4.75 12.89 0.38
CA ASN A 58 -5.74 13.98 0.38
C ASN A 58 -6.52 14.08 -0.93
N GLU A 59 -5.88 13.84 -2.07
CA GLU A 59 -6.53 13.91 -3.38
C GLU A 59 -7.64 12.85 -3.53
N LEU A 60 -7.43 11.66 -2.97
CA LEU A 60 -8.43 10.59 -2.99
C LEU A 60 -9.69 11.01 -2.24
N ILE A 61 -9.51 11.59 -1.05
CA ILE A 61 -10.61 12.05 -0.20
C ILE A 61 -11.37 13.20 -0.85
N GLN A 62 -10.64 14.14 -1.46
CA GLN A 62 -11.24 15.24 -2.24
C GLN A 62 -12.05 14.72 -3.42
N HIS A 63 -11.54 13.73 -4.16
CA HIS A 63 -12.28 13.11 -5.26
C HIS A 63 -13.56 12.43 -4.77
N ARG A 64 -13.50 11.71 -3.63
CA ARG A 64 -14.68 11.05 -3.04
C ARG A 64 -15.76 12.03 -2.58
N LEU A 65 -15.38 13.19 -2.08
CA LEU A 65 -16.34 14.25 -1.76
C LEU A 65 -17.07 14.74 -3.01
N LEU A 66 -16.34 14.95 -4.11
CA LEU A 66 -16.94 15.36 -5.38
C LEU A 66 -17.89 14.28 -5.92
N GLU A 67 -17.52 12.99 -5.81
CA GLU A 67 -18.37 11.87 -6.19
C GLU A 67 -19.68 11.82 -5.40
N SER A 68 -19.65 12.19 -4.12
CA SER A 68 -20.86 12.25 -3.27
C SER A 68 -21.79 13.43 -3.58
N GLY A 69 -21.40 14.32 -4.50
CA GLY A 69 -22.19 15.48 -4.90
C GLY A 69 -21.92 16.75 -4.12
N VAL A 70 -20.85 16.80 -3.32
CA VAL A 70 -20.41 18.04 -2.67
C VAL A 70 -19.68 18.92 -3.69
N LEU A 71 -20.43 19.73 -4.44
CA LEU A 71 -19.91 20.61 -5.49
C LEU A 71 -19.45 21.96 -4.93
N TYR A 72 -18.44 22.57 -5.56
CA TYR A 72 -17.81 23.82 -5.11
C TYR A 72 -18.28 25.09 -5.87
N GLU A 73 -18.93 24.95 -7.03
CA GLU A 73 -19.21 26.09 -7.92
C GLU A 73 -20.60 26.72 -7.77
N VAL A 74 -21.51 26.10 -7.02
CA VAL A 74 -22.91 26.57 -6.92
C VAL A 74 -23.31 26.67 -5.45
N PRO A 75 -23.98 27.75 -5.00
CA PRO A 75 -24.60 27.78 -3.68
C PRO A 75 -25.56 26.60 -3.53
N VAL A 76 -25.14 25.60 -2.74
CA VAL A 76 -25.92 24.39 -2.48
C VAL A 76 -26.83 24.64 -1.28
N ARG A 77 -28.06 24.14 -1.35
CA ARG A 77 -28.98 24.12 -0.20
C ARG A 77 -28.37 23.28 0.90
N VAL A 78 -28.39 23.76 2.14
CA VAL A 78 -27.82 23.04 3.30
C VAL A 78 -28.30 21.59 3.37
N GLY A 79 -29.59 21.33 3.08
CA GLY A 79 -30.14 19.97 3.07
C GLY A 79 -29.44 19.03 2.10
N ALA A 80 -29.19 19.46 0.86
CA ALA A 80 -28.49 18.65 -0.13
C ALA A 80 -27.02 18.41 0.27
N THR A 81 -26.36 19.41 0.85
CA THR A 81 -25.00 19.25 1.37
C THR A 81 -24.93 18.22 2.50
N VAL A 82 -25.92 18.19 3.40
CA VAL A 82 -25.99 17.20 4.49
C VAL A 82 -26.22 15.80 3.93
N GLU A 83 -27.10 15.64 2.94
CA GLU A 83 -27.33 14.34 2.29
C GLU A 83 -26.07 13.83 1.58
N SER A 84 -25.40 14.68 0.79
CA SER A 84 -24.15 14.34 0.10
C SER A 84 -23.02 14.00 1.07
N THR A 85 -22.84 14.79 2.14
CA THR A 85 -21.80 14.50 3.14
C THR A 85 -22.09 13.21 3.91
N ASN A 86 -23.35 12.89 4.19
CA ASN A 86 -23.72 11.62 4.81
C ASN A 86 -23.44 10.43 3.88
N ALA A 87 -23.76 10.56 2.58
CA ALA A 87 -23.42 9.54 1.59
C ALA A 87 -21.90 9.32 1.49
N PHE A 88 -21.11 10.40 1.53
CA PHE A 88 -19.65 10.33 1.60
C PHE A 88 -19.14 9.60 2.85
N ILE A 89 -19.68 9.93 4.03
CA ILE A 89 -19.31 9.26 5.28
C ILE A 89 -19.59 7.75 5.19
N GLN A 90 -20.77 7.38 4.71
CA GLN A 90 -21.16 5.97 4.55
C GLN A 90 -20.26 5.23 3.56
N ASP A 91 -19.88 5.85 2.44
CA ASP A 91 -18.97 5.22 1.46
C ASP A 91 -17.58 4.97 2.06
N LEU A 92 -17.04 5.94 2.81
CA LEU A 92 -15.75 5.77 3.49
C LEU A 92 -15.82 4.71 4.60
N GLU A 93 -16.86 4.72 5.44
CA GLU A 93 -17.02 3.71 6.50
C GLU A 93 -17.16 2.30 5.93
N LYS A 94 -17.83 2.16 4.77
CA LYS A 94 -18.00 0.87 4.07
C LYS A 94 -16.68 0.26 3.59
N THR A 95 -15.63 1.08 3.36
CA THR A 95 -14.29 0.56 3.03
C THR A 95 -13.67 -0.24 4.17
N GLY A 96 -14.15 -0.03 5.41
CA GLY A 96 -13.57 -0.64 6.60
C GLY A 96 -12.20 -0.10 6.99
N CYS A 97 -11.64 0.87 6.26
CA CYS A 97 -10.32 1.48 6.49
C CYS A 97 -10.29 2.51 7.62
N PHE A 98 -11.45 3.02 8.05
CA PHE A 98 -11.57 4.06 9.05
C PHE A 98 -12.34 3.55 10.27
N ASN A 99 -11.95 4.00 11.47
CA ASN A 99 -12.71 3.82 12.70
C ASN A 99 -13.86 4.83 12.78
N SER A 100 -13.62 6.07 12.34
CA SER A 100 -14.62 7.12 12.25
C SER A 100 -14.26 8.16 11.19
N VAL A 101 -15.29 8.76 10.60
CA VAL A 101 -15.17 9.88 9.65
C VAL A 101 -16.05 11.00 10.16
N ARG A 102 -15.49 12.19 10.39
CA ARG A 102 -16.23 13.37 10.82
C ARG A 102 -16.08 14.50 9.81
N VAL A 103 -17.20 15.11 9.43
CA VAL A 103 -17.23 16.28 8.56
C VAL A 103 -17.77 17.46 9.35
N GLU A 104 -16.98 18.52 9.44
CA GLU A 104 -17.32 19.77 10.13
C GLU A 104 -17.34 20.91 9.12
N VAL A 105 -18.41 21.71 9.13
CA VAL A 105 -18.48 22.95 8.35
C VAL A 105 -17.97 24.08 9.24
N GLY A 106 -16.77 24.56 8.96
CA GLY A 106 -16.10 25.61 9.73
C GLY A 106 -16.79 26.97 9.64
N GLN A 107 -16.45 27.85 10.57
CA GLN A 107 -16.80 29.27 10.46
C GLN A 107 -16.06 29.90 9.27
N GLY A 108 -16.73 30.83 8.60
CA GLY A 108 -16.22 31.41 7.36
C GLY A 108 -14.87 32.08 7.59
N VAL A 109 -13.91 31.76 6.72
CA VAL A 109 -12.63 32.46 6.70
C VAL A 109 -12.88 33.74 5.92
N SER A 110 -12.86 34.88 6.59
CA SER A 110 -12.86 36.18 5.91
C SER A 110 -11.45 36.44 5.41
N ASP A 111 -11.20 36.22 4.12
CA ASP A 111 -10.00 36.77 3.49
C ASP A 111 -10.11 38.29 3.53
N GLU A 112 -9.15 38.96 4.19
CA GLU A 112 -9.15 40.41 4.38
C GLU A 112 -9.03 41.20 3.06
N ASP A 113 -8.71 40.53 1.95
CA ASP A 113 -8.40 41.14 0.65
C ASP A 113 -9.50 41.00 -0.43
N ALA A 114 -10.68 40.44 -0.13
CA ALA A 114 -11.77 40.31 -1.12
C ALA A 114 -13.13 40.77 -0.58
N SER A 115 -13.71 41.81 -1.19
CA SER A 115 -15.00 42.41 -0.85
C SER A 115 -16.24 41.55 -1.21
N THR A 116 -16.12 40.22 -1.27
CA THR A 116 -17.15 39.37 -1.88
C THR A 116 -17.19 37.96 -1.27
N ARG A 117 -18.29 37.67 -0.56
CA ARG A 117 -18.81 36.35 -0.13
C ARG A 117 -18.01 35.60 0.94
N VAL A 118 -18.69 35.29 2.06
CA VAL A 118 -18.15 34.49 3.16
C VAL A 118 -18.23 33.00 2.78
N GLN A 119 -17.10 32.42 2.37
CA GLN A 119 -17.00 30.98 2.13
C GLN A 119 -16.74 30.21 3.42
N LYS A 120 -17.45 29.09 3.63
CA LYS A 120 -17.24 28.23 4.80
C LYS A 120 -16.26 27.10 4.46
N GLN A 121 -15.20 26.94 5.25
CA GLN A 121 -14.24 25.87 5.03
C GLN A 121 -14.78 24.52 5.50
N LEU A 122 -14.76 23.50 4.63
CA LEU A 122 -15.09 22.13 5.01
C LEU A 122 -13.86 21.48 5.66
N LYS A 123 -14.00 21.02 6.91
CA LYS A 123 -12.96 20.30 7.64
C LYS A 123 -13.36 18.83 7.80
N ILE A 124 -12.49 17.92 7.38
CA ILE A 124 -12.73 16.48 7.44
C ILE A 124 -11.70 15.88 8.37
N THR A 125 -12.18 15.19 9.40
CA THR A 125 -11.34 14.48 10.36
C THR A 125 -11.48 12.99 10.12
N LEU A 126 -10.37 12.34 9.77
CA LEU A 126 -10.31 10.91 9.49
C LEU A 126 -9.60 10.19 10.64
N ASP A 127 -10.27 9.22 11.27
CA ASP A 127 -9.62 8.30 12.20
C ASP A 127 -9.36 6.99 11.48
N GLU A 128 -8.13 6.80 11.00
CA GLU A 128 -7.75 5.63 10.21
C GLU A 128 -7.50 4.41 11.10
N LYS A 129 -7.98 3.23 10.65
CA LYS A 129 -7.63 1.98 11.31
C LYS A 129 -6.14 1.70 11.14
N ARG A 130 -5.51 1.32 12.25
CA ARG A 130 -4.15 0.77 12.23
C ARG A 130 -4.24 -0.67 11.73
N TRP A 131 -3.91 -0.87 10.46
CA TRP A 131 -3.71 -2.20 9.91
C TRP A 131 -2.40 -2.76 10.44
N TYR A 132 -2.47 -3.87 11.17
CA TYR A 132 -1.29 -4.57 11.67
C TYR A 132 -0.96 -5.73 10.72
N ARG A 133 0.29 -5.80 10.28
CA ARG A 133 0.85 -6.99 9.63
C ARG A 133 1.55 -7.79 10.73
N VAL A 134 1.01 -8.95 11.07
CA VAL A 134 1.68 -9.88 11.98
C VAL A 134 2.59 -10.76 11.13
N ASN A 135 3.90 -10.55 11.25
CA ASN A 135 4.90 -11.46 10.71
C ASN A 135 5.40 -12.30 11.88
N ALA A 136 5.24 -13.62 11.80
CA ALA A 136 5.88 -14.54 12.72
C ALA A 136 6.86 -15.39 11.91
N GLY A 137 8.15 -15.11 12.09
CA GLY A 137 9.23 -15.86 11.46
C GLY A 137 10.11 -16.50 12.51
N ALA A 138 10.62 -17.69 12.22
CA ALA A 138 11.69 -18.32 12.97
C ALA A 138 12.90 -18.43 12.04
N GLY A 139 14.01 -17.84 12.44
CA GLY A 139 15.29 -17.98 11.74
C GLY A 139 16.19 -18.92 12.53
N VAL A 140 16.96 -19.76 11.84
CA VAL A 140 18.06 -20.50 12.48
C VAL A 140 19.35 -19.85 12.04
N LYS A 141 20.08 -19.29 13.00
CA LYS A 141 21.42 -18.76 12.77
C LYS A 141 22.41 -19.91 12.93
N THR A 142 23.20 -20.20 11.90
CA THR A 142 24.35 -21.09 12.04
C THR A 142 25.55 -20.25 12.44
N ASP A 143 25.72 -19.99 13.73
CA ASP A 143 26.95 -19.37 14.22
C ASP A 143 28.12 -20.32 13.97
N GLY A 144 29.04 -19.88 13.09
CA GLY A 144 30.43 -20.34 13.03
C GLY A 144 30.68 -21.80 12.71
N TRP A 145 30.67 -22.17 11.42
CA TRP A 145 31.30 -23.43 10.98
C TRP A 145 32.74 -23.25 10.44
N LEU A 146 33.24 -22.02 10.23
CA LEU A 146 34.48 -21.78 9.48
C LEU A 146 35.50 -20.79 10.08
N ARG A 147 35.40 -20.41 11.37
CA ARG A 147 36.43 -19.56 12.01
C ARG A 147 36.97 -20.19 13.31
N PRO A 148 38.15 -20.83 13.29
CA PRO A 148 38.79 -21.35 14.50
C PRO A 148 39.42 -20.25 15.39
N GLU A 149 39.36 -18.97 15.02
CA GLU A 149 40.12 -17.91 15.70
C GLU A 149 39.36 -17.15 16.81
N THR A 150 38.05 -17.37 17.00
CA THR A 150 37.28 -16.65 18.05
C THR A 150 36.48 -17.55 18.99
N ALA A 151 36.80 -18.85 19.06
CA ALA A 151 36.15 -19.77 19.99
C ALA A 151 36.65 -19.56 21.44
N VAL A 152 36.21 -18.48 22.08
CA VAL A 152 36.17 -18.40 23.55
C VAL A 152 34.90 -19.08 24.00
N ASN A 153 35.01 -20.38 24.24
CA ASN A 153 34.42 -21.07 25.40
C ASN A 153 32.94 -20.89 25.72
N ASP A 154 32.04 -20.87 24.73
CA ASP A 154 30.62 -21.10 24.97
C ASP A 154 30.08 -22.23 24.09
N GLY A 155 29.21 -23.03 24.71
CA GLY A 155 28.83 -24.37 24.30
C GLY A 155 28.30 -24.51 22.87
N PHE A 156 28.69 -25.64 22.27
CA PHE A 156 28.29 -26.12 20.96
C PHE A 156 26.82 -26.60 20.98
N LEU A 157 25.88 -25.67 20.90
CA LEU A 157 24.47 -25.95 20.65
C LEU A 157 23.94 -24.95 19.62
N PRO A 158 23.20 -25.37 18.58
CA PRO A 158 22.47 -24.43 17.74
C PRO A 158 21.45 -23.71 18.64
N THR A 159 21.69 -22.44 18.93
CA THR A 159 20.80 -21.61 19.74
C THR A 159 19.62 -21.22 18.87
N ALA A 160 18.46 -21.83 19.12
CA ALA A 160 17.19 -21.34 18.61
C ALA A 160 16.75 -20.16 19.48
N GLU A 161 17.19 -18.94 19.14
CA GLU A 161 16.66 -17.73 19.76
C GLU A 161 15.29 -17.42 19.16
N ILE A 162 14.24 -17.58 19.98
CA ILE A 162 12.92 -17.00 19.68
C ILE A 162 12.96 -15.55 20.13
N ASP A 163 13.68 -14.73 19.37
CA ASP A 163 13.71 -13.30 19.59
C ASP A 163 12.51 -12.65 18.91
N HIS A 164 11.63 -12.06 19.73
CA HIS A 164 10.51 -11.22 19.27
C HIS A 164 10.98 -9.86 18.70
N SER A 165 12.28 -9.68 18.47
CA SER A 165 12.89 -8.52 17.82
C SER A 165 13.41 -8.88 16.43
N LEU A 166 12.67 -8.40 15.42
CA LEU A 166 13.02 -8.39 14.00
C LEU A 166 14.36 -7.65 13.77
N ALA A 167 15.50 -8.32 13.94
CA ALA A 167 16.70 -7.91 13.22
C ALA A 167 16.41 -8.13 11.73
N SER A 168 16.40 -7.07 10.92
CA SER A 168 16.22 -7.22 9.48
C SER A 168 17.32 -8.14 8.94
N PRO A 169 17.00 -9.14 8.09
CA PRO A 169 17.98 -10.09 7.56
C PRO A 169 19.15 -9.43 6.81
N GLU A 170 19.03 -8.14 6.50
CA GLU A 170 20.09 -7.31 5.91
C GLU A 170 21.23 -6.94 6.87
N TYR A 171 21.06 -7.13 8.19
CA TYR A 171 22.08 -6.76 9.20
C TYR A 171 22.88 -7.93 9.75
N THR A 172 22.60 -9.16 9.33
CA THR A 172 23.38 -10.34 9.76
C THR A 172 24.58 -10.51 8.84
N PRO A 173 25.83 -10.44 9.34
CA PRO A 173 27.04 -10.49 8.50
C PRO A 173 27.35 -11.89 7.92
N ASP A 174 26.58 -12.91 8.31
CA ASP A 174 26.81 -14.32 7.99
C ASP A 174 25.67 -14.91 7.13
N LEU A 175 25.91 -16.13 6.64
CA LEU A 175 24.90 -16.98 6.02
C LEU A 175 23.60 -17.00 6.85
N TYR A 176 22.50 -16.65 6.21
CA TYR A 176 21.21 -16.55 6.85
C TYR A 176 20.20 -17.50 6.22
N TYR A 177 19.52 -18.27 7.09
CA TYR A 177 18.39 -19.11 6.74
C TYR A 177 17.18 -18.67 7.55
N GLY A 178 16.13 -18.25 6.85
CA GLY A 178 14.88 -17.78 7.44
C GLY A 178 13.71 -18.65 7.01
N VAL A 179 12.78 -18.91 7.93
CA VAL A 179 11.45 -19.42 7.60
C VAL A 179 10.42 -18.44 8.15
N GLU A 180 9.71 -17.77 7.24
CA GLU A 180 8.62 -16.85 7.56
C GLU A 180 7.28 -17.54 7.29
N TRP A 181 6.41 -17.54 8.29
CA TRP A 181 5.00 -17.86 8.10
C TRP A 181 4.21 -16.55 8.05
N SER A 182 3.35 -16.42 7.05
CA SER A 182 2.55 -15.21 6.84
C SER A 182 1.09 -15.51 6.52
N LEU A 183 0.21 -14.73 7.14
CA LEU A 183 -1.22 -14.68 6.83
C LEU A 183 -1.59 -13.23 6.49
N LEU A 184 -1.89 -12.98 5.22
CA LEU A 184 -2.09 -11.66 4.66
C LEU A 184 -3.49 -11.55 4.03
N SER A 185 -4.33 -10.68 4.60
CA SER A 185 -5.56 -10.23 3.93
C SER A 185 -5.23 -9.00 3.08
N ARG A 186 -5.51 -9.06 1.77
CA ARG A 186 -5.22 -7.97 0.83
C ARG A 186 -6.41 -7.75 -0.12
N ASP A 187 -6.60 -6.53 -0.56
CA ASP A 187 -7.64 -6.15 -1.52
C ASP A 187 -7.01 -5.46 -2.73
N LEU A 188 -7.33 -5.96 -3.93
CA LEU A 188 -6.87 -5.39 -5.19
C LEU A 188 -7.96 -4.47 -5.75
N VAL A 189 -7.74 -3.16 -5.61
CA VAL A 189 -8.66 -2.14 -6.13
C VAL A 189 -8.03 -1.49 -7.37
N PRO A 190 -8.56 -1.75 -8.59
CA PRO A 190 -8.08 -1.10 -9.79
C PRO A 190 -8.39 0.39 -9.73
N ARG A 191 -7.54 1.18 -10.38
CA ARG A 191 -7.71 2.63 -10.49
C ARG A 191 -8.98 2.93 -11.30
N ARG A 192 -9.72 3.97 -10.89
CA ARG A 192 -10.88 4.50 -11.65
C ARG A 192 -10.46 5.61 -12.60
N GLN A 193 -11.21 5.77 -13.70
CA GLN A 193 -10.97 6.86 -14.64
C GLN A 193 -11.42 8.19 -14.06
N SER A 194 -10.61 9.24 -14.23
CA SER A 194 -10.92 10.59 -13.73
C SER A 194 -12.13 11.24 -14.42
N LYS A 195 -12.40 10.88 -15.67
CA LYS A 195 -13.51 11.45 -16.46
C LYS A 195 -14.82 10.68 -16.35
N MET A 196 -14.78 9.41 -15.95
CA MET A 196 -15.94 8.53 -15.90
C MET A 196 -15.91 7.73 -14.59
N PRO A 197 -16.67 8.13 -13.56
CA PRO A 197 -16.54 7.60 -12.19
C PRO A 197 -16.91 6.10 -12.06
N TYR A 198 -17.65 5.57 -13.03
CA TYR A 198 -18.03 4.15 -13.11
C TYR A 198 -17.14 3.32 -14.03
N ALA A 199 -16.22 3.95 -14.77
CA ALA A 199 -15.28 3.25 -15.65
C ALA A 199 -13.96 2.99 -14.92
N MET A 200 -13.44 1.77 -15.07
CA MET A 200 -12.13 1.41 -14.56
C MET A 200 -11.03 1.91 -15.52
N ASP A 201 -9.96 2.45 -14.96
CA ASP A 201 -8.74 2.85 -15.67
C ASP A 201 -7.74 1.69 -15.71
N ALA A 202 -8.25 0.50 -16.02
CA ALA A 202 -7.48 -0.73 -16.06
C ALA A 202 -8.10 -1.68 -17.08
N SER A 203 -7.26 -2.53 -17.64
CA SER A 203 -7.62 -3.60 -18.56
C SER A 203 -8.60 -4.59 -17.93
N PRO A 204 -9.48 -5.23 -18.74
CA PRO A 204 -10.44 -6.21 -18.23
C PRO A 204 -9.80 -7.35 -17.45
N GLU A 205 -8.60 -7.77 -17.84
CA GLU A 205 -7.85 -8.82 -17.16
C GLU A 205 -7.42 -8.41 -15.75
N VAL A 206 -6.97 -7.16 -15.56
CA VAL A 206 -6.64 -6.59 -14.25
C VAL A 206 -7.89 -6.47 -13.39
N VAL A 207 -8.99 -5.98 -13.99
CA VAL A 207 -10.28 -5.82 -13.29
C VAL A 207 -10.85 -7.18 -12.86
N SER A 208 -10.67 -8.24 -13.65
CA SER A 208 -11.13 -9.59 -13.30
C SER A 208 -10.44 -10.19 -12.07
N GLN A 209 -9.24 -9.68 -11.73
CA GLN A 209 -8.48 -10.09 -10.56
C GLN A 209 -8.69 -9.16 -9.35
N ALA A 210 -9.56 -8.16 -9.48
CA ALA A 210 -9.88 -7.24 -8.40
C ALA A 210 -10.66 -7.93 -7.27
N GLY A 211 -10.51 -7.39 -6.06
CA GLY A 211 -11.24 -7.81 -4.87
C GLY A 211 -10.38 -8.42 -3.76
N PRO A 212 -11.03 -8.80 -2.64
CA PRO A 212 -10.34 -9.28 -1.47
C PRO A 212 -9.78 -10.69 -1.69
N SER A 213 -8.58 -10.92 -1.15
CA SER A 213 -7.92 -12.22 -1.14
C SER A 213 -7.18 -12.43 0.19
N LEU A 214 -7.24 -13.66 0.69
CA LEU A 214 -6.50 -14.10 1.86
C LEU A 214 -5.34 -14.98 1.39
N LYS A 215 -4.12 -14.54 1.66
CA LYS A 215 -2.90 -15.28 1.35
C LYS A 215 -2.36 -15.90 2.62
N HIS A 216 -2.20 -17.22 2.62
CA HIS A 216 -1.53 -17.96 3.67
C HIS A 216 -0.31 -18.62 3.04
N SER A 217 0.89 -18.21 3.45
CA SER A 217 2.12 -18.71 2.84
C SER A 217 3.23 -18.94 3.84
N ILE A 218 4.09 -19.90 3.50
CA ILE A 218 5.35 -20.17 4.17
C ILE A 218 6.46 -19.82 3.18
N LEU A 219 7.38 -18.97 3.60
CA LEU A 219 8.54 -18.52 2.84
C LEU A 219 9.80 -19.06 3.52
N ALA A 220 10.56 -19.89 2.81
CA ALA A 220 11.93 -20.20 3.19
C ALA A 220 12.87 -19.29 2.41
N GLU A 221 13.79 -18.61 3.09
CA GLU A 221 14.80 -17.77 2.46
C GLU A 221 16.21 -18.16 2.91
N PHE A 222 17.14 -17.95 2.00
CA PHE A 222 18.56 -18.19 2.14
C PHE A 222 19.31 -16.98 1.58
N ARG A 223 20.27 -16.43 2.32
CA ARG A 223 21.13 -15.34 1.86
C ARG A 223 22.55 -15.56 2.34
N SER A 224 23.54 -15.25 1.51
CA SER A 224 24.95 -15.27 1.90
C SER A 224 25.40 -14.01 2.65
N ASN A 225 24.60 -12.93 2.62
CA ASN A 225 24.82 -11.65 3.32
C ASN A 225 26.25 -11.09 3.24
N GLY A 226 26.96 -11.36 2.15
CA GLY A 226 28.31 -10.87 1.93
C GLY A 226 29.42 -11.61 2.67
N GLU A 227 29.17 -12.78 3.29
CA GLU A 227 30.22 -13.63 3.88
C GLU A 227 31.30 -14.02 2.85
N LEU A 228 30.87 -14.21 1.59
CA LEU A 228 31.71 -14.57 0.45
C LEU A 228 32.18 -13.34 -0.36
N LEU A 229 31.93 -12.12 0.14
CA LEU A 229 32.39 -10.87 -0.44
C LEU A 229 33.55 -10.29 0.39
N ASP A 230 34.40 -9.52 -0.28
CA ASP A 230 35.44 -8.72 0.39
C ASP A 230 34.86 -7.57 1.22
N HIS A 231 33.80 -6.92 0.72
CA HIS A 231 33.10 -5.84 1.41
C HIS A 231 31.60 -5.84 1.06
N PRO A 232 30.69 -5.79 2.06
CA PRO A 232 29.25 -5.96 1.83
C PRO A 232 28.63 -4.81 1.01
N TYR A 233 29.11 -3.58 1.19
CA TYR A 233 28.53 -2.40 0.51
C TYR A 233 29.27 -1.98 -0.77
N SER A 234 30.50 -2.45 -0.96
CA SER A 234 31.36 -2.04 -2.07
C SER A 234 32.24 -3.21 -2.52
N PRO A 235 31.62 -4.31 -2.96
CA PRO A 235 32.34 -5.53 -3.27
C PRO A 235 33.26 -5.34 -4.47
N THR A 236 34.56 -5.55 -4.29
CA THR A 236 35.53 -5.60 -5.41
C THR A 236 35.77 -7.03 -5.89
N GLY A 237 35.59 -8.00 -5.00
CA GLY A 237 35.82 -9.41 -5.26
C GLY A 237 34.92 -10.31 -4.42
N GLY A 238 34.44 -11.39 -5.01
CA GLY A 238 33.67 -12.41 -4.29
C GLY A 238 32.37 -12.79 -4.96
N VAL A 239 31.56 -13.55 -4.24
CA VAL A 239 30.29 -14.09 -4.74
C VAL A 239 29.18 -13.75 -3.76
N GLU A 240 28.05 -13.27 -4.27
CA GLU A 240 26.83 -13.07 -3.50
C GLU A 240 25.78 -14.06 -3.99
N MET A 241 25.06 -14.70 -3.09
CA MET A 241 23.97 -15.61 -3.44
C MET A 241 22.75 -15.34 -2.56
N HIS A 242 21.57 -15.35 -3.17
CA HIS A 242 20.31 -15.32 -2.44
C HIS A 242 19.30 -16.24 -3.11
N GLY A 243 18.44 -16.84 -2.30
CA GLY A 243 17.40 -17.75 -2.75
C GLY A 243 16.20 -17.66 -1.82
N SER A 244 15.00 -17.81 -2.37
CA SER A 244 13.79 -17.93 -1.58
C SER A 244 12.76 -18.81 -2.26
N ALA A 245 12.01 -19.56 -1.47
CA ALA A 245 10.93 -20.42 -1.91
C ALA A 245 9.71 -20.14 -1.05
N GLU A 246 8.65 -19.65 -1.67
CA GLU A 246 7.37 -19.36 -1.06
C GLU A 246 6.33 -20.38 -1.53
N VAL A 247 5.59 -20.96 -0.59
CA VAL A 247 4.49 -21.87 -0.88
C VAL A 247 3.22 -21.31 -0.23
N ALA A 248 2.24 -20.97 -1.06
CA ALA A 248 0.92 -20.51 -0.63
C ALA A 248 -0.07 -21.67 -0.68
N VAL A 249 -0.73 -21.95 0.45
CA VAL A 249 -1.56 -23.14 0.68
C VAL A 249 -2.84 -22.80 1.44
N PRO A 250 -3.87 -23.66 1.41
CA PRO A 250 -5.03 -23.54 2.30
C PRO A 250 -4.59 -23.40 3.77
N PRO A 251 -5.27 -22.59 4.61
CA PRO A 251 -6.61 -22.01 4.44
C PRO A 251 -6.70 -20.72 3.61
N GLY A 252 -5.62 -20.29 2.94
CA GLY A 252 -5.64 -19.13 2.05
C GLY A 252 -6.50 -19.35 0.78
N SER A 253 -7.05 -18.26 0.23
CA SER A 253 -7.82 -18.26 -1.01
C SER A 253 -6.96 -18.32 -2.28
N VAL A 254 -5.65 -18.17 -2.17
CA VAL A 254 -4.68 -18.16 -3.28
C VAL A 254 -3.66 -19.27 -3.08
N GLY A 255 -3.35 -20.01 -4.15
CA GLY A 255 -2.43 -21.15 -4.09
C GLY A 255 -1.36 -21.08 -5.19
N PHE A 256 -0.10 -21.16 -4.78
CA PHE A 256 1.05 -21.18 -5.69
C PHE A 256 2.33 -21.67 -5.01
N VAL A 257 3.32 -22.03 -5.82
CA VAL A 257 4.72 -22.16 -5.41
C VAL A 257 5.52 -21.13 -6.19
N ARG A 258 6.36 -20.38 -5.49
CA ARG A 258 7.19 -19.32 -6.04
C ARG A 258 8.62 -19.54 -5.60
N CYS A 259 9.54 -19.66 -6.54
CA CYS A 259 10.97 -19.76 -6.28
C CYS A 259 11.66 -18.55 -6.88
N ASN A 260 12.46 -17.83 -6.10
CA ASN A 260 13.28 -16.72 -6.54
C ASN A 260 14.73 -17.00 -6.16
N GLY A 261 15.67 -16.61 -6.99
CA GLY A 261 17.07 -16.74 -6.66
C GLY A 261 17.94 -15.91 -7.56
N GLY A 262 19.14 -15.62 -7.08
CA GLY A 262 20.12 -14.88 -7.82
C GLY A 262 21.51 -15.10 -7.28
N PHE A 263 22.48 -14.82 -8.12
CA PHE A 263 23.88 -14.78 -7.73
C PHE A 263 24.60 -13.61 -8.42
N GLY A 264 25.51 -13.00 -7.68
CA GLY A 264 26.41 -11.96 -8.15
C GLY A 264 27.85 -12.45 -8.07
N ILE A 265 28.63 -12.19 -9.12
CA ILE A 265 30.06 -12.48 -9.16
C ILE A 265 30.78 -11.15 -9.35
N HIS A 266 31.71 -10.85 -8.45
CA HIS A 266 32.53 -9.65 -8.44
C HIS A 266 33.97 -10.09 -8.68
N MET A 267 34.58 -9.60 -9.76
CA MET A 267 35.96 -9.94 -10.14
C MET A 267 36.78 -8.66 -10.31
N PRO A 268 37.85 -8.47 -9.53
CA PRO A 268 38.81 -7.40 -9.77
C PRO A 268 39.69 -7.80 -10.96
N LEU A 269 39.63 -7.03 -12.05
CA LEU A 269 40.46 -7.25 -13.24
C LEU A 269 41.82 -6.54 -13.11
N LEU A 270 41.80 -5.32 -12.57
CA LEU A 270 42.98 -4.49 -12.32
C LEU A 270 42.82 -3.82 -10.94
N GLN A 271 43.90 -3.22 -10.42
CA GLN A 271 43.88 -2.50 -9.13
C GLN A 271 42.77 -1.42 -9.04
N SER A 272 42.35 -0.88 -10.18
CA SER A 272 41.33 0.17 -10.28
C SER A 272 40.09 -0.24 -11.06
N LEU A 273 39.97 -1.48 -11.54
CA LEU A 273 38.85 -1.93 -12.37
C LEU A 273 38.28 -3.23 -11.83
N SER A 274 37.00 -3.22 -11.47
CA SER A 274 36.25 -4.44 -11.12
C SER A 274 35.06 -4.62 -12.05
N VAL A 275 34.78 -5.87 -12.39
CA VAL A 275 33.61 -6.26 -13.17
C VAL A 275 32.68 -7.07 -12.29
N HIS A 276 31.40 -6.73 -12.37
CA HIS A 276 30.32 -7.33 -11.62
C HIS A 276 29.34 -7.94 -12.62
N SER A 277 29.02 -9.21 -12.44
CA SER A 277 27.99 -9.90 -13.20
C SER A 277 26.94 -10.41 -12.22
N ILE A 278 25.69 -10.05 -12.45
CA ILE A 278 24.56 -10.42 -11.58
C ILE A 278 23.52 -11.13 -12.42
N PHE A 279 23.11 -12.30 -11.96
CA PHE A 279 22.04 -13.08 -12.54
C PHE A 279 20.93 -13.25 -11.52
N ASN A 280 19.68 -12.99 -11.90
CA ASN A 280 18.50 -13.27 -11.08
C ASN A 280 17.50 -14.06 -11.92
N ALA A 281 16.80 -14.99 -11.31
CA ALA A 281 15.72 -15.72 -11.94
C ALA A 281 14.64 -16.08 -10.93
N GLY A 282 13.43 -16.28 -11.43
CA GLY A 282 12.36 -16.81 -10.60
C GLY A 282 11.28 -17.50 -11.42
N TYR A 283 10.59 -18.39 -10.73
CA TYR A 283 9.59 -19.28 -11.28
C TYR A 283 8.39 -19.36 -10.34
N LEU A 284 7.20 -19.20 -10.89
CA LEU A 284 5.93 -19.21 -10.20
C LEU A 284 5.05 -20.26 -10.86
N LYS A 285 4.44 -21.12 -10.05
CA LYS A 285 3.50 -22.14 -10.52
C LYS A 285 2.23 -22.09 -9.68
N ALA A 286 1.09 -21.97 -10.33
CA ALA A 286 -0.21 -22.01 -9.66
C ALA A 286 -0.49 -23.39 -9.05
N LEU A 287 -1.04 -23.41 -7.84
CA LEU A 287 -1.56 -24.61 -7.17
C LEU A 287 -3.04 -24.43 -6.91
N SER A 288 -3.88 -25.23 -7.57
CA SER A 288 -5.34 -25.07 -7.47
C SER A 288 -5.97 -25.87 -6.32
N PHE A 289 -5.29 -26.88 -5.76
CA PHE A 289 -5.79 -27.75 -4.69
C PHE A 289 -7.23 -28.25 -4.93
N GLY A 290 -7.53 -28.75 -6.13
CA GLY A 290 -8.88 -29.23 -6.48
C GLY A 290 -9.93 -28.12 -6.61
N GLY A 291 -9.51 -26.87 -6.91
CA GLY A 291 -10.39 -25.71 -7.02
C GLY A 291 -10.58 -24.92 -5.72
N LEU A 292 -10.00 -25.39 -4.60
CA LEU A 292 -10.05 -24.69 -3.31
C LEU A 292 -9.30 -23.37 -3.33
N CYS A 293 -8.22 -23.29 -4.11
CA CYS A 293 -7.41 -22.09 -4.23
C CYS A 293 -7.50 -21.49 -5.64
N ARG A 294 -7.62 -20.17 -5.70
CA ARG A 294 -7.51 -19.39 -6.93
C ARG A 294 -6.05 -19.35 -7.40
N PRO A 295 -5.81 -19.21 -8.71
CA PRO A 295 -4.46 -18.99 -9.24
C PRO A 295 -3.81 -17.72 -8.66
N PRO A 296 -2.47 -17.58 -8.74
CA PRO A 296 -1.76 -16.43 -8.21
C PRO A 296 -2.28 -15.13 -8.83
N THR A 297 -2.47 -14.13 -7.96
CA THR A 297 -2.95 -12.81 -8.34
C THR A 297 -1.83 -11.98 -8.98
N LEU A 298 -2.17 -10.87 -9.64
CA LEU A 298 -1.21 -9.91 -10.18
C LEU A 298 -0.08 -9.57 -9.19
N SER A 299 -0.42 -9.36 -7.91
CA SER A 299 0.56 -9.01 -6.88
C SER A 299 1.60 -10.09 -6.54
N ASP A 300 1.35 -11.36 -6.90
CA ASP A 300 2.29 -12.46 -6.67
C ASP A 300 3.22 -12.72 -7.87
N ARG A 301 2.89 -12.15 -9.05
CA ARG A 301 3.62 -12.36 -10.30
C ARG A 301 4.93 -11.58 -10.35
N TYR A 302 5.78 -11.96 -11.30
CA TYR A 302 7.05 -11.27 -11.51
C TYR A 302 6.91 -10.12 -12.49
N TYR A 303 7.48 -8.98 -12.10
CA TYR A 303 7.60 -7.78 -12.91
C TYR A 303 9.05 -7.40 -13.05
N VAL A 304 9.46 -7.07 -14.27
CA VAL A 304 10.84 -6.69 -14.59
C VAL A 304 10.86 -5.24 -15.09
N GLY A 305 11.84 -4.48 -14.61
CA GLY A 305 12.03 -3.07 -14.93
C GLY A 305 12.20 -2.20 -13.68
N GLY A 306 12.57 -0.95 -13.88
CA GLY A 306 12.87 0.00 -12.81
C GLY A 306 14.34 0.00 -12.40
N PRO A 307 14.75 1.00 -11.59
CA PRO A 307 16.15 1.31 -11.33
C PRO A 307 16.92 0.21 -10.57
N LEU A 308 16.22 -0.63 -9.80
CA LEU A 308 16.82 -1.66 -8.94
C LEU A 308 16.90 -3.05 -9.58
N ARG A 309 15.98 -3.39 -10.48
CA ARG A 309 15.92 -4.73 -11.10
C ARG A 309 16.54 -4.77 -12.49
N PHE A 310 16.14 -3.83 -13.34
CA PHE A 310 16.63 -3.75 -14.71
C PHE A 310 16.53 -2.31 -15.22
N ARG A 311 17.64 -1.59 -15.08
CA ARG A 311 17.73 -0.17 -15.40
C ARG A 311 17.57 0.07 -16.91
N GLY A 312 17.01 1.22 -17.27
CA GLY A 312 16.72 1.58 -18.66
C GLY A 312 15.27 1.31 -19.06
N PHE A 313 14.54 0.58 -18.22
CA PHE A 313 13.11 0.32 -18.40
C PHE A 313 12.33 0.92 -17.24
N VAL A 314 11.13 1.42 -17.54
CA VAL A 314 10.17 1.84 -16.51
C VAL A 314 9.84 0.66 -15.58
N PRO A 315 9.41 0.90 -14.33
CA PRO A 315 8.93 -0.17 -13.45
C PRO A 315 7.84 -1.00 -14.15
N ALA A 316 7.95 -2.34 -14.08
CA ALA A 316 7.10 -3.26 -14.84
C ALA A 316 7.06 -2.98 -16.37
N GLY A 317 8.18 -2.45 -16.90
CA GLY A 317 8.33 -2.10 -18.30
C GLY A 317 8.42 -3.32 -19.22
N ILE A 318 9.04 -4.40 -18.74
CA ILE A 318 9.28 -5.63 -19.49
C ILE A 318 8.32 -6.74 -19.02
N GLY A 319 7.78 -7.48 -19.97
CA GLY A 319 6.97 -8.66 -19.73
C GLY A 319 5.64 -8.66 -20.50
N PRO A 320 4.78 -9.66 -20.26
CA PRO A 320 3.48 -9.74 -20.89
C PRO A 320 2.60 -8.55 -20.52
N ARG A 321 1.91 -8.01 -21.53
CA ARG A 321 0.93 -6.92 -21.39
C ARG A 321 -0.42 -7.36 -21.92
N THR A 322 -1.48 -6.75 -21.40
CA THR A 322 -2.80 -6.87 -22.01
C THR A 322 -2.83 -6.24 -23.41
N LYS A 323 -3.77 -6.65 -24.26
CA LYS A 323 -3.94 -6.06 -25.60
C LYS A 323 -4.47 -4.62 -25.53
N HIS A 324 -5.25 -4.33 -24.51
CA HIS A 324 -5.86 -3.03 -24.25
C HIS A 324 -5.60 -2.66 -22.80
N GLY A 325 -5.11 -1.44 -22.54
CA GLY A 325 -4.90 -0.93 -21.18
C GLY A 325 -5.87 0.18 -20.83
N GLY A 326 -5.65 0.80 -19.68
CA GLY A 326 -6.39 1.99 -19.25
C GLY A 326 -6.04 3.24 -20.09
N SER A 327 -6.72 4.34 -19.79
CA SER A 327 -6.43 5.68 -20.31
C SER A 327 -4.97 6.11 -20.04
N SER A 328 -4.33 5.63 -18.98
CA SER A 328 -2.92 5.93 -18.67
C SER A 328 -1.91 5.05 -19.42
N THR A 329 -2.36 3.93 -19.99
CA THR A 329 -1.51 2.87 -20.53
C THR A 329 -2.13 2.33 -21.83
N PRO A 330 -2.22 3.13 -22.91
CA PRO A 330 -2.88 2.73 -24.16
C PRO A 330 -2.24 1.49 -24.80
N GLY A 331 -0.95 1.22 -24.51
CA GLY A 331 -0.22 0.03 -24.92
C GLY A 331 -0.43 -1.23 -24.06
N GLY A 332 -1.39 -1.22 -23.12
CA GLY A 332 -1.69 -2.37 -22.26
C GLY A 332 -1.03 -2.32 -20.88
N ASP A 333 -1.74 -2.87 -19.90
CA ASP A 333 -1.25 -2.99 -18.53
C ASP A 333 -0.29 -4.17 -18.42
N ALA A 334 0.75 -4.03 -17.59
CA ALA A 334 1.64 -5.14 -17.30
C ALA A 334 0.91 -6.17 -16.42
N VAL A 335 0.79 -7.40 -16.90
CA VAL A 335 0.12 -8.49 -16.15
C VAL A 335 1.09 -9.37 -15.37
N GLY A 336 2.39 -9.16 -15.56
CA GLY A 336 3.44 -9.94 -14.92
C GLY A 336 3.58 -11.34 -15.51
N GLY A 337 4.77 -11.91 -15.34
CA GLY A 337 5.13 -13.25 -15.81
C GLY A 337 5.19 -14.26 -14.67
N ASP A 338 5.00 -15.52 -15.03
CA ASP A 338 5.22 -16.67 -14.13
C ASP A 338 6.70 -17.06 -14.06
N PHE A 339 7.48 -16.71 -15.08
CA PHE A 339 8.93 -16.92 -15.11
C PHE A 339 9.62 -15.62 -15.48
N PHE A 340 10.75 -15.35 -14.85
CA PHE A 340 11.64 -14.26 -15.25
C PHE A 340 13.10 -14.66 -15.08
N TYR A 341 13.95 -14.04 -15.88
CA TYR A 341 15.39 -14.03 -15.66
C TYR A 341 15.94 -12.66 -16.05
N THR A 342 16.97 -12.20 -15.34
CA THR A 342 17.73 -11.00 -15.68
C THR A 342 19.21 -11.30 -15.52
N ALA A 343 20.00 -10.83 -16.48
CA ALA A 343 21.45 -10.84 -16.41
C ALA A 343 21.93 -9.39 -16.53
N THR A 344 22.89 -9.00 -15.71
CA THR A 344 23.41 -7.63 -15.68
C THR A 344 24.92 -7.69 -15.52
N ALA A 345 25.64 -7.13 -16.48
CA ALA A 345 27.07 -6.90 -16.38
C ALA A 345 27.34 -5.41 -16.10
N MET A 346 28.26 -5.13 -15.20
CA MET A 346 28.68 -3.78 -14.82
C MET A 346 30.19 -3.76 -14.64
N ALA A 347 30.84 -2.67 -15.03
CA ALA A 347 32.22 -2.40 -14.66
C ALA A 347 32.23 -1.19 -13.72
N SER A 348 33.04 -1.24 -12.68
CA SER A 348 33.29 -0.11 -11.79
C SER A 348 34.78 0.20 -11.74
N ILE A 349 35.10 1.49 -11.74
CA ILE A 349 36.48 1.99 -11.69
C ILE A 349 36.66 2.72 -10.36
N THR A 350 37.58 2.25 -9.52
CA THR A 350 38.01 2.94 -8.31
C THR A 350 39.07 3.97 -8.69
N PRO A 351 38.83 5.28 -8.49
CA PRO A 351 39.82 6.29 -8.82
C PRO A 351 41.05 6.11 -7.92
N THR A 352 42.21 5.90 -8.54
CA THR A 352 43.49 5.77 -7.84
C THR A 352 43.82 7.09 -7.14
N SER A 353 44.24 7.02 -5.87
CA SER A 353 44.64 8.14 -5.03
C SER A 353 45.78 8.94 -5.67
N GLY A 354 45.43 9.96 -6.46
CA GLY A 354 46.37 10.79 -7.21
C GLY A 354 45.70 11.87 -8.08
N ILE A 355 44.40 11.75 -8.36
CA ILE A 355 43.64 12.79 -9.06
C ILE A 355 42.55 13.30 -8.11
N GLN A 356 42.90 14.34 -7.35
CA GLN A 356 41.89 15.22 -6.77
C GLN A 356 41.17 15.92 -7.92
N SER A 357 39.84 15.89 -7.90
CA SER A 357 38.95 16.55 -8.86
C SER A 357 39.04 15.97 -10.28
N VAL A 358 38.10 15.10 -10.68
CA VAL A 358 36.99 15.41 -11.62
C VAL A 358 36.00 14.22 -11.57
N ASP A 359 34.71 14.54 -11.60
CA ASP A 359 33.53 13.67 -11.62
C ASP A 359 33.71 12.20 -12.02
N SER A 360 33.14 11.33 -11.18
CA SER A 360 33.05 9.89 -11.40
C SER A 360 32.27 9.56 -12.69
N LEU A 361 32.99 9.38 -13.79
CA LEU A 361 32.44 8.88 -15.05
C LEU A 361 32.16 7.37 -14.93
N ARG A 362 30.89 7.04 -14.69
CA ARG A 362 30.38 5.66 -14.81
C ARG A 362 30.05 5.38 -16.27
N LEU A 363 31.00 4.83 -17.03
CA LEU A 363 30.72 4.30 -18.36
C LEU A 363 30.07 2.90 -18.22
N ARG A 364 28.80 2.76 -18.60
CA ARG A 364 28.07 1.49 -18.56
C ARG A 364 27.65 1.10 -19.97
N VAL A 365 28.20 -0.01 -20.47
CA VAL A 365 27.74 -0.67 -21.70
C VAL A 365 26.64 -1.66 -21.32
N VAL A 366 25.44 -1.46 -21.84
CA VAL A 366 24.33 -2.42 -21.78
C VAL A 366 24.30 -3.13 -23.13
N LEU A 367 24.65 -4.41 -23.16
CA LEU A 367 24.35 -5.27 -24.31
C LEU A 367 22.98 -5.92 -24.04
N GLY A 368 22.03 -5.65 -24.93
CA GLY A 368 20.63 -6.09 -24.83
C GLY A 368 20.33 -7.36 -25.60
#